data_AF-A0A7S6MBB2-F1
#
_entry.id   AF-A0A7S6MBB2-F1
#
_cell.length_a   1.000
_cell.length_b   1.000
_cell.length_c   1.000
_cell.angle_alpha   90.00
_cell.angle_beta   90.00
_cell.angle_gamma   90.00
#
_symmetry.space_group_name_H-M   'P 1'
#
loop_
_entity.id
_entity.type
_entity.pdbx_description
1 polymer ?
#
loop_
_entity_poly.entity_id
_entity_poly.type
_entity_poly.pdbx_seq_one_letter_code
_entity_poly.pdbx_strand_id
1 'polypeptide(L)' 'MRRFFNALGETLGGLCSLLRLGWQTKFRFSGPYWRWRHETAFGRGEPPAGEKRRAILHYARWMWRMGRAG' A
#
# COMPACT_ATOMS: atom_id res chain seq x y z
N MET A 1 -21.11 -0.95 -15.81
CA MET A 1 -19.83 -0.49 -16.38
C MET A 1 -19.13 0.64 -15.60
N ARG A 2 -19.82 1.68 -15.11
CA ARG A 2 -19.22 2.79 -14.30
C ARG A 2 -18.39 2.36 -13.06
N ARG A 3 -18.76 1.27 -12.38
CA ARG A 3 -18.05 0.78 -11.18
C ARG A 3 -16.65 0.22 -11.47
N PHE A 4 -16.43 -0.38 -12.63
CA PHE A 4 -15.13 -0.98 -12.99
C PHE A 4 -14.09 0.09 -13.33
N PHE A 5 -14.45 1.13 -14.08
CA PHE A 5 -13.54 2.23 -14.38
C PHE A 5 -13.11 3.00 -13.13
N ASN A 6 -14.01 3.18 -12.16
CA ASN A 6 -13.65 3.75 -10.87
C ASN A 6 -12.70 2.84 -10.09
N ALA A 7 -12.96 1.54 -10.02
CA ALA A 7 -12.08 0.60 -9.33
C ALA A 7 -10.68 0.53 -9.96
N LEU A 8 -10.59 0.61 -11.29
CA LEU A 8 -9.32 0.64 -12.01
C LEU A 8 -8.55 1.94 -11.71
N GLY A 9 -9.24 3.09 -11.75
CA GLY A 9 -8.66 4.38 -11.40
C GLY A 9 -8.20 4.46 -9.94
N GLU A 10 -8.95 3.88 -9.00
CA GLU A 10 -8.56 3.78 -7.60
C GLU A 10 -7.33 2.89 -7.40
N THR A 11 -7.24 1.79 -8.14
CA THR A 11 -6.10 0.87 -8.08
C THR A 11 -4.85 1.50 -8.66
N LEU A 12 -4.95 2.16 -9.82
CA LEU A 12 -3.84 2.86 -10.47
C LEU A 12 -3.38 4.07 -9.65
N GLY A 13 -4.29 4.87 -9.11
CA GLY A 13 -3.95 5.99 -8.23
C GLY A 13 -3.32 5.54 -6.90
N GLY A 14 -3.79 4.43 -6.34
CA GLY A 14 -3.16 3.78 -5.20
C GLY A 14 -1.76 3.26 -5.52
N LEU A 15 -1.56 2.64 -6.69
CA LEU A 15 -0.25 2.19 -7.17
C LEU A 15 0.72 3.36 -7.36
N CYS A 16 0.28 4.49 -7.92
CA CYS A 16 1.10 5.70 -8.02
C CYS A 16 1.56 6.20 -6.64
N SER A 17 0.70 6.09 -5.63
CA SER A 17 1.03 6.47 -4.25
C SER A 17 2.07 5.53 -3.63
N LEU A 18 1.96 4.21 -3.88
CA LEU A 18 2.97 3.24 -3.48
C LEU A 18 4.30 3.44 -4.22
N LEU A 19 4.26 3.77 -5.51
CA LEU A 19 5.44 4.10 -6.31
C LEU A 19 6.12 5.37 -5.78
N ARG A 20 5.34 6.40 -5.41
CA ARG A 20 5.87 7.61 -4.78
C ARG A 20 6.54 7.31 -3.44
N LEU A 21 5.92 6.46 -2.61
CA LEU A 21 6.51 6.01 -1.35
C LEU A 21 7.83 5.28 -1.60
N GLY A 22 7.83 4.33 -2.55
CA GLY A 22 9.04 3.63 -2.98
C GLY A 22 10.12 4.57 -3.50
N TRP A 23 9.75 5.60 -4.26
CA TRP A 23 10.69 6.60 -4.74
C TRP A 23 11.32 7.40 -3.59
N GLN A 24 10.50 7.89 -2.65
CA GLN A 24 10.99 8.62 -1.47
C GLN A 24 11.93 7.76 -0.63
N THR A 25 11.68 6.45 -0.58
CA THR A 25 12.46 5.51 0.22
C THR A 25 13.55 4.83 -0.59
N LYS A 26 13.73 5.23 -1.86
CA LYS A 26 14.67 4.65 -2.84
C LYS A 26 14.51 3.13 -3.00
N PHE A 27 13.30 2.62 -2.81
CA PHE A 27 12.96 1.19 -2.74
C PHE A 27 13.75 0.41 -1.68
N ARG A 28 14.38 1.12 -0.73
CA ARG A 28 15.10 0.53 0.41
C ARG A 28 14.13 0.36 1.56
N PHE A 29 13.44 -0.77 1.54
CA PHE A 29 12.54 -1.22 2.62
C PHE A 29 13.28 -2.07 3.67
N SER A 30 14.59 -1.89 3.78
CA SER A 30 15.48 -2.64 4.66
C SER A 30 16.23 -1.67 5.56
N GLY A 31 15.81 -1.57 6.81
CA GLY A 31 16.44 -0.71 7.82
C GLY A 31 15.69 -0.77 9.16
N PRO A 32 16.25 -0.21 10.25
CA PRO A 32 15.64 -0.25 11.58
C PRO A 32 14.22 0.31 11.61
N TYR A 33 14.00 1.42 10.90
CA TYR A 33 12.67 2.01 10.73
C TYR A 33 11.67 1.05 10.06
N TRP A 34 12.07 0.39 8.97
CA TRP A 34 11.21 -0.54 8.25
C TRP A 34 10.97 -1.83 9.04
N ARG A 35 11.96 -2.29 9.80
CA ARG A 35 11.83 -3.43 10.71
C ARG A 35 10.83 -3.12 11.82
N TRP A 36 11.00 -1.99 12.51
CA TRP A 36 10.03 -1.54 13.52
C TRP A 36 8.62 -1.38 12.94
N ARG A 37 8.50 -0.83 11.72
CA ARG A 37 7.20 -0.64 11.07
C ARG A 37 6.55 -1.96 10.66
N HIS A 38 7.35 -2.93 10.23
CA HIS A 38 6.89 -4.29 9.94
C HIS A 38 6.46 -5.01 11.22
N GLU A 39 7.28 -4.96 12.28
CA GLU A 39 6.96 -5.52 13.60
C GLU A 39 5.70 -4.87 14.21
N THR A 40 5.51 -3.57 14.02
CA THR A 40 4.30 -2.87 14.48
C THR A 40 3.06 -3.29 13.69
N ALA A 41 3.20 -3.53 12.38
CA ALA A 41 2.08 -3.88 11.51
C ALA A 41 1.68 -5.36 11.61
N PHE A 42 2.63 -6.27 11.82
CA PHE A 42 2.41 -7.73 11.77
C PHE A 42 2.74 -8.45 13.08
N GLY A 43 3.40 -7.81 14.05
CA GLY A 43 3.66 -8.38 15.36
C GLY A 43 4.47 -9.68 15.31
N ARG A 44 3.96 -10.73 15.99
CA ARG A 44 4.61 -12.04 16.16
C ARG A 44 4.44 -13.01 14.97
N GLY A 45 3.68 -12.65 13.94
CA GLY A 45 3.34 -13.57 12.85
C GLY A 45 3.29 -12.86 11.52
N GLU A 46 4.14 -13.28 10.58
CA GLU A 46 4.16 -12.70 9.27
C GLU A 46 3.10 -13.40 8.38
N PRO A 47 2.10 -12.67 7.85
CA PRO A 47 1.04 -13.30 7.07
C PRO A 47 1.58 -13.88 5.76
N PRO A 48 0.89 -14.87 5.17
CA PRO A 48 1.25 -15.45 3.88
C PRO A 48 1.45 -14.36 2.81
N ALA A 49 2.33 -14.62 1.85
CA ALA A 49 2.66 -13.65 0.79
C ALA A 49 1.41 -13.14 0.02
N GLY A 50 0.38 -13.98 -0.11
CA GLY A 50 -0.90 -13.58 -0.73
C GLY A 50 -1.68 -12.55 0.08
N GLU A 51 -1.75 -12.73 1.40
CA GLU A 51 -2.46 -11.80 2.30
C GLU A 51 -1.74 -10.46 2.39
N LYS A 52 -0.40 -10.46 2.41
CA LYS A 52 0.39 -9.22 2.32
C LYS A 52 0.07 -8.43 1.05
N ARG A 53 0.08 -9.09 -0.11
CA ARG A 53 -0.24 -8.44 -1.39
C ARG A 53 -1.66 -7.88 -1.36
N ARG A 54 -2.62 -8.62 -0.82
CA ARG A 54 -4.02 -8.15 -0.67
C ARG A 54 -4.12 -6.95 0.26
N ALA A 55 -3.41 -6.96 1.39
CA ALA A 55 -3.36 -5.83 2.33
C ALA A 55 -2.73 -4.58 1.70
N ILE A 56 -1.63 -4.74 0.94
CA ILE A 56 -0.98 -3.65 0.20
C ILE A 56 -1.94 -3.02 -0.81
N LEU A 57 -2.66 -3.83 -1.60
CA LEU A 57 -3.66 -3.34 -2.55
C LEU A 57 -4.82 -2.62 -1.86
N HIS A 58 -5.29 -3.16 -0.72
CA HIS A 58 -6.35 -2.52 0.06
C HIS A 58 -5.91 -1.17 0.62
N TYR A 59 -4.69 -1.10 1.15
CA TYR A 59 -4.07 0.14 1.64
C TYR A 59 -3.89 1.17 0.52
N ALA A 60 -3.39 0.76 -0.64
CA ALA A 60 -3.26 1.62 -1.82
C ALA A 60 -4.60 2.24 -2.22
N ARG A 61 -5.66 1.43 -2.25
CA ARG A 61 -7.01 1.90 -2.57
C ARG A 61 -7.55 2.87 -1.52
N TRP A 62 -7.31 2.60 -0.23
CA TRP A 62 -7.70 3.49 0.86
C TRP A 62 -6.97 4.84 0.77
N MET A 63 -5.65 4.85 0.55
CA MET A 63 -4.87 6.08 0.38
C MET A 63 -5.41 6.96 -0.76
N TRP A 64 -5.74 6.35 -1.90
CA TRP A 64 -6.33 7.10 -3.01
C TRP A 64 -7.68 7.72 -2.67
N ARG A 65 -8.53 7.00 -1.93
CA ARG A 65 -9.82 7.54 -1.45
C ARG A 65 -9.63 8.70 -0.47
N MET A 66 -8.66 8.59 0.45
CA MET A 66 -8.31 9.67 1.39
C MET A 66 -7.79 10.91 0.66
N GLY A 67 -6.90 10.73 -0.33
CA GLY A 67 -6.35 11.84 -1.11
C GLY A 67 -7.36 12.56 -2.01
N ARG A 68 -8.53 11.95 -2.27
CA ARG A 68 -9.65 12.57 -2.97
C ARG A 68 -10.72 13.14 -2.04
N ALA A 69 -10.64 12.87 -0.74
CA ALA A 69 -11.55 13.38 0.28
C ALA A 69 -11.06 14.70 0.91
N GLY A 70 -9.90 15.19 0.49
CA GLY A 70 -9.36 16.52 0.81
C GLY A 70 -9.51 17.50 -0.34
#